data_AF-A0A1M6M4A7-F1
#
_entry.id   AF-A0A1M6M4A7-F1
#
_cell.length_a   1.000
_cell.length_b   1.000
_cell.length_c   1.000
_cell.angle_alpha   90.00
_cell.angle_beta   90.00
_cell.angle_gamma   90.00
#
_symmetry.space_group_name_H-M   'P 1'
#
loop_
_entity.id
_entity.type
_entity.pdbx_description
1 polymer ?
#
loop_
_entity_poly.entity_id
_entity_poly.type
_entity_poly.pdbx_seq_one_letter_code
_entity_poly.pdbx_strand_id
1 'polypeptide(L)'
;MRLILTGADLLGDTLRLGLRIEPLHPGLPPDAVLAHLHWNRPDAPWPPTPLPLRALRPAEGGFRALLPLPPPDRSLHGVSVVPARPGDVLEEDDGTASRLARLFPRTDEEYVALFQSETRRWGHRKTRFFLAAQIARFFPGAPEHRIGAALVMGYKAAEIGERDVLLAALEVNGAALGWLAPLGLDWHPRRNREHLEISLLTVRWHLQLALGDEPATRATLRSLLERCQARASYWTLAYSACKSLVLGGWLEWRHGESGRARESWERCVAIFKTAVQEADPARAVLFKELSVSHEAAHFAGLCLRALARPRHHPMPPLEQILDVATRVPPPSRAPMAAAILAVHASSRADGQIQAPRPREALPPGPRVRPAGDAMIAVAPQAV
;
A
#
# COMPACT_ATOMS: atom_id res chain seq x y z
N MET A 1 -20.15 2.66 40.86
CA MET A 1 -19.14 1.68 40.37
C MET A 1 -18.02 2.44 39.67
N ARG A 2 -16.76 1.96 39.72
CA ARG A 2 -15.65 2.52 38.93
C ARG A 2 -15.29 1.55 37.81
N LEU A 3 -15.53 1.98 36.57
CA LEU A 3 -15.12 1.25 35.37
C LEU A 3 -13.81 1.85 34.89
N ILE A 4 -12.83 1.01 34.55
CA ILE A 4 -11.53 1.43 34.04
C ILE A 4 -11.33 0.82 32.66
N LEU A 5 -11.22 1.66 31.64
CA LEU A 5 -10.83 1.23 30.30
C LEU A 5 -9.31 0.99 30.28
N THR A 6 -8.89 -0.28 30.27
CA THR A 6 -7.48 -0.70 30.39
C THR A 6 -6.79 -0.96 29.05
N GLY A 7 -7.54 -0.93 27.96
CA GLY A 7 -6.98 -1.03 26.63
C GLY A 7 -8.03 -1.01 25.53
N ALA A 8 -7.59 -0.67 24.33
CA ALA A 8 -8.39 -0.76 23.12
C ALA A 8 -7.52 -1.24 21.95
N ASP A 9 -7.96 -2.31 21.31
CA ASP A 9 -7.31 -2.88 20.12
C ASP A 9 -8.35 -3.16 19.05
N LEU A 10 -8.09 -2.71 17.83
CA LEU A 10 -8.89 -3.11 16.68
C LEU A 10 -8.43 -4.49 16.19
N LEU A 11 -9.36 -5.43 16.07
CA LEU A 11 -9.19 -6.79 15.58
C LEU A 11 -10.06 -7.01 14.34
N GLY A 12 -9.59 -6.48 13.20
CA GLY A 12 -10.34 -6.54 11.96
C GLY A 12 -11.53 -5.59 11.93
N ASP A 13 -12.73 -6.15 11.83
CA ASP A 13 -14.02 -5.43 11.85
C ASP A 13 -14.58 -5.28 13.27
N THR A 14 -13.77 -5.59 14.29
CA THR A 14 -14.19 -5.56 15.67
C THR A 14 -13.23 -4.73 16.51
N LEU A 15 -13.74 -3.84 17.34
CA LEU A 15 -12.97 -3.16 18.38
C LEU A 15 -13.04 -3.98 19.67
N ARG A 16 -11.88 -4.47 20.12
CA ARG A 16 -11.72 -5.14 21.41
C ARG A 16 -11.36 -4.11 22.47
N LEU A 17 -12.17 -4.05 23.51
CA LEU A 17 -11.95 -3.19 24.67
C LEU A 17 -11.57 -4.05 25.87
N GLY A 18 -10.48 -3.69 26.54
CA GLY A 18 -10.13 -4.19 27.86
C GLY A 18 -10.80 -3.32 28.92
N LEU A 19 -11.63 -3.93 29.75
CA LEU A 19 -12.36 -3.22 30.81
C LEU A 19 -12.04 -3.89 32.15
N ARG A 20 -11.62 -3.10 33.12
CA ARG A 20 -11.46 -3.51 34.51
C ARG A 20 -12.59 -2.87 35.31
N ILE A 21 -13.35 -3.68 36.03
CA ILE A 21 -14.31 -3.16 36.99
C ILE A 21 -13.59 -3.14 38.32
N GLU A 22 -13.41 -1.96 38.91
CA GLU A 22 -13.06 -1.89 40.33
C GLU A 22 -14.38 -1.92 41.11
N PRO A 23 -14.65 -3.00 41.86
CA PRO A 23 -15.87 -3.08 42.63
C PRO A 23 -15.83 -2.01 43.73
N LEU A 24 -16.88 -1.19 43.79
CA LEU A 24 -17.35 -0.66 45.07
C LEU A 24 -18.12 -1.75 45.85
N HIS A 25 -18.60 -2.80 45.17
CA HIS A 25 -19.19 -4.02 45.73
C HIS A 25 -18.93 -5.25 44.84
N PRO A 26 -18.66 -6.46 45.38
CA PRO A 26 -18.44 -7.68 44.60
C PRO A 26 -19.76 -8.23 44.00
N GLY A 27 -19.74 -8.61 42.71
CA GLY A 27 -20.80 -9.43 42.09
C GLY A 27 -21.63 -8.82 40.95
N LEU A 28 -21.15 -7.82 40.21
CA LEU A 28 -21.94 -7.21 39.12
C LEU A 28 -21.87 -7.99 37.79
N PRO A 29 -22.99 -8.07 37.04
CA PRO A 29 -23.05 -8.78 35.77
C PRO A 29 -22.43 -7.98 34.60
N PRO A 30 -21.98 -8.67 33.53
CA PRO A 30 -21.23 -8.10 32.39
C PRO A 30 -21.97 -7.06 31.52
N ASP A 31 -23.26 -6.84 31.75
CA ASP A 31 -24.17 -5.93 31.05
C ASP A 31 -24.16 -4.49 31.59
N ALA A 32 -23.25 -4.17 32.52
CA ALA A 32 -23.17 -2.86 33.18
C ALA A 32 -22.48 -1.74 32.36
N VAL A 33 -22.03 -1.99 31.12
CA VAL A 33 -21.29 -1.02 30.28
C VAL A 33 -21.84 -0.95 28.86
N LEU A 34 -22.02 0.27 28.36
CA LEU A 34 -22.43 0.54 26.97
C LEU A 34 -21.26 1.18 26.20
N ALA A 35 -21.18 0.91 24.89
CA ALA A 35 -20.31 1.68 24.00
C ALA A 35 -21.16 2.48 23.02
N HIS A 36 -20.77 3.73 22.83
CA HIS A 36 -21.32 4.60 21.81
C HIS A 36 -20.33 4.68 20.66
N LEU A 37 -20.77 4.16 19.52
CA LEU A 37 -20.12 4.48 18.25
C LEU A 37 -20.63 5.86 17.81
N HIS A 38 -19.72 6.77 17.47
CA HIS A 38 -20.05 8.10 17.00
C HIS A 38 -19.95 8.15 15.47
N TRP A 39 -21.09 8.35 14.82
CA TRP A 39 -21.22 8.32 13.37
C TRP A 39 -21.57 9.71 12.89
N ASN A 40 -21.10 10.05 11.70
CA ASN A 40 -21.53 11.26 11.02
C ASN A 40 -22.51 10.81 9.95
N ARG A 41 -23.80 10.81 10.32
CA ARG A 41 -24.88 10.76 9.35
C ARG A 41 -25.69 12.04 9.51
N PRO A 42 -26.07 12.72 8.41
CA PRO A 42 -27.03 13.81 8.48
C PRO A 42 -28.37 13.36 9.11
N ASP A 43 -28.68 12.06 9.05
CA ASP A 43 -29.94 11.48 9.51
C ASP A 43 -29.78 10.54 10.73
N ALA A 44 -28.59 10.46 11.34
CA ALA A 44 -28.48 9.69 12.58
C ALA A 44 -29.17 10.46 13.70
N PRO A 45 -30.01 9.80 14.51
CA PRO A 45 -30.53 10.43 15.71
C PRO A 45 -29.34 10.90 16.54
N TRP A 46 -29.31 12.18 16.85
CA TRP A 46 -28.52 12.68 17.96
C TRP A 46 -29.37 12.53 19.23
N PRO A 47 -28.87 11.86 20.28
CA PRO A 47 -27.51 11.33 20.45
C PRO A 47 -27.28 9.96 19.75
N PRO A 48 -26.01 9.61 19.44
CA PRO A 48 -25.66 8.35 18.76
C PRO A 48 -26.24 7.13 19.45
N THR A 49 -26.78 6.18 18.68
CA THR A 49 -27.39 4.96 19.20
C THR A 49 -26.38 4.16 20.04
N PRO A 50 -26.64 3.97 21.36
CA PRO A 50 -25.80 3.11 22.19
C PRO A 50 -25.85 1.67 21.63
N LEU A 51 -24.68 1.07 21.47
CA LEU A 51 -24.59 -0.36 21.18
C LEU A 51 -24.21 -1.09 22.47
N PRO A 52 -24.99 -2.11 22.89
CA PRO A 52 -24.62 -2.90 24.04
C PRO A 52 -23.29 -3.60 23.76
N LEU A 53 -22.33 -3.42 24.66
CA LEU A 53 -21.08 -4.16 24.58
C LEU A 53 -21.35 -5.62 24.93
N ARG A 54 -21.04 -6.53 24.00
CA ARG A 54 -21.04 -7.96 24.33
C ARG A 54 -19.77 -8.26 25.11
N ALA A 55 -19.91 -8.43 26.42
CA ALA A 55 -18.87 -9.01 27.24
C ALA A 55 -18.60 -10.44 26.78
N LEU A 56 -17.35 -10.73 26.43
CA LEU A 56 -17.00 -12.04 25.91
C LEU A 56 -16.70 -13.04 27.01
N ARG A 57 -15.83 -12.67 27.95
CA ARG A 57 -15.33 -13.55 29.02
C ARG A 57 -14.77 -12.70 30.18
N PRO A 58 -14.83 -13.22 31.41
CA PRO A 58 -13.96 -12.77 32.49
C PRO A 58 -12.49 -12.93 32.06
N ALA A 59 -11.67 -11.92 32.32
CA ALA A 59 -10.22 -11.97 32.26
C ALA A 59 -9.69 -11.76 33.68
N GLU A 60 -8.44 -12.16 33.98
CA GLU A 60 -7.84 -11.85 35.28
C GLU A 60 -7.93 -10.33 35.54
N GLY A 61 -8.67 -9.95 36.58
CA GLY A 61 -8.89 -8.56 36.97
C GLY A 61 -9.89 -7.76 36.13
N GLY A 62 -10.74 -8.36 35.28
CA GLY A 62 -11.73 -7.62 34.49
C GLY A 62 -12.54 -8.44 33.48
N PHE A 63 -13.00 -7.80 32.40
CA PHE A 63 -13.65 -8.45 31.27
C PHE A 63 -13.21 -7.84 29.94
N ARG A 64 -13.37 -8.60 28.85
CA ARG A 64 -13.13 -8.11 27.48
C ARG A 64 -14.46 -7.93 26.78
N ALA A 65 -14.65 -6.79 26.14
CA ALA A 65 -15.80 -6.53 25.30
C ALA A 65 -15.40 -6.48 23.82
N LEU A 66 -16.28 -6.98 22.95
CA LEU A 66 -16.20 -6.77 21.51
C LEU A 66 -17.31 -5.83 21.06
N LEU A 67 -16.90 -4.82 20.30
CA LEU A 67 -17.79 -3.92 19.62
C LEU A 67 -17.65 -4.18 18.11
N PRO A 68 -18.66 -4.77 17.45
CA PRO A 68 -18.65 -4.86 16.00
C PRO A 68 -18.61 -3.45 15.42
N LEU A 69 -17.64 -3.20 14.54
CA LEU A 69 -17.54 -1.96 13.82
C LEU A 69 -18.49 -1.99 12.62
N PRO A 70 -18.92 -0.81 12.15
CA PRO A 70 -19.62 -0.74 10.90
C PRO A 70 -18.81 -1.31 9.74
N PRO A 71 -19.49 -1.63 8.63
CA PRO A 71 -18.82 -1.78 7.36
C PRO A 71 -18.01 -0.49 7.02
N PRO A 72 -16.86 -0.61 6.33
CA PRO A 72 -15.95 0.52 6.09
C PRO A 72 -16.51 1.67 5.23
N ASP A 73 -17.66 1.47 4.59
CA ASP A 73 -18.38 2.46 3.80
C ASP A 73 -19.29 3.37 4.65
N ARG A 74 -19.33 3.16 5.96
CA ARG A 74 -20.03 4.03 6.90
C ARG A 74 -19.05 4.82 7.74
N SER A 75 -19.31 6.11 7.85
CA SER A 75 -18.43 7.06 8.53
C SER A 75 -18.46 6.91 10.05
N LEU A 76 -17.29 6.66 10.64
CA LEU A 76 -17.07 6.57 12.08
C LEU A 76 -16.02 7.62 12.49
N HIS A 77 -16.37 8.48 13.44
CA HIS A 77 -15.50 9.60 13.88
C HIS A 77 -15.14 9.56 15.35
N GLY A 78 -15.50 8.48 16.04
CA GLY A 78 -15.17 8.29 17.43
C GLY A 78 -15.84 7.05 18.01
N VAL A 79 -15.27 6.59 19.10
CA VAL A 79 -15.86 5.59 19.98
C VAL A 79 -15.73 6.14 21.39
N SER A 80 -16.82 6.19 22.12
CA SER A 80 -16.78 6.43 23.56
C SER A 80 -17.40 5.25 24.29
N VAL A 81 -16.99 5.07 25.53
CA VAL A 81 -17.58 4.09 26.44
C VAL A 81 -18.32 4.89 27.50
N VAL A 82 -19.48 4.43 27.94
CA VAL A 82 -20.18 5.04 29.07
C VAL A 82 -20.74 3.95 29.99
N PRO A 83 -20.92 4.25 31.29
CA PRO A 83 -21.63 3.34 32.18
C PRO A 83 -23.09 3.16 31.75
N ALA A 84 -23.64 1.95 31.89
CA ALA A 84 -25.03 1.67 31.50
C ALA A 84 -26.05 2.31 32.46
N ARG A 85 -25.67 2.60 33.71
CA ARG A 85 -26.56 3.11 34.75
C ARG A 85 -26.23 4.57 35.10
N PRO A 86 -27.24 5.45 35.24
CA PRO A 86 -27.03 6.79 35.77
C PRO A 86 -26.38 6.74 37.17
N GLY A 87 -25.32 7.52 37.39
CA GLY A 87 -24.60 7.61 38.66
C GLY A 87 -23.34 6.75 38.77
N ASP A 88 -23.10 5.85 37.82
CA ASP A 88 -21.80 5.17 37.71
C ASP A 88 -20.76 6.07 37.05
N VAL A 89 -19.48 5.87 37.41
CA VAL A 89 -18.36 6.67 36.90
C VAL A 89 -17.46 5.77 36.06
N LEU A 90 -17.24 6.16 34.81
CA LEU A 90 -16.17 5.62 33.99
C LEU A 90 -14.95 6.50 34.21
N GLU A 91 -13.90 5.90 34.74
CA GLU A 91 -12.58 6.50 34.72
C GLU A 91 -11.81 5.90 33.56
N GLU A 92 -11.39 6.74 32.65
CA GLU A 92 -10.55 6.28 31.56
C GLU A 92 -9.10 6.34 32.04
N ASP A 93 -8.34 5.26 31.84
CA ASP A 93 -6.88 5.38 31.92
C ASP A 93 -6.46 6.43 30.89
N ASP A 94 -5.74 7.48 31.32
CA ASP A 94 -5.37 8.63 30.48
C ASP A 94 -4.71 8.17 29.16
N GLY A 95 -3.96 7.07 29.19
CA GLY A 95 -3.36 6.47 28.02
C GLY A 95 -4.37 5.86 27.04
N THR A 96 -5.46 5.27 27.54
CA THR A 96 -6.45 4.57 26.72
C THR A 96 -7.54 5.51 26.18
N ALA A 97 -8.01 6.48 26.99
CA ALA A 97 -8.87 7.59 26.57
C ALA A 97 -8.31 8.29 25.32
N SER A 98 -7.06 8.71 25.46
CA SER A 98 -6.28 9.39 24.44
C SER A 98 -6.12 8.54 23.19
N ARG A 99 -5.97 7.21 23.34
CA ARG A 99 -5.79 6.29 22.22
C ARG A 99 -7.05 6.11 21.37
N LEU A 100 -8.22 5.89 21.97
CA LEU A 100 -9.47 5.71 21.23
C LEU A 100 -9.87 6.98 20.45
N ALA A 101 -9.74 8.14 21.08
CA ALA A 101 -10.02 9.43 20.44
C ALA A 101 -9.10 9.68 19.23
N ARG A 102 -7.83 9.24 19.30
CA ARG A 102 -6.84 9.44 18.24
C ARG A 102 -7.01 8.51 17.03
N LEU A 103 -7.82 7.44 17.11
CA LEU A 103 -8.00 6.49 16.00
C LEU A 103 -8.68 7.10 14.76
N PHE A 104 -9.45 8.17 14.95
CA PHE A 104 -10.24 8.82 13.89
C PHE A 104 -9.86 10.29 13.82
N PRO A 105 -8.79 10.66 13.10
CA PRO A 105 -8.32 12.03 13.06
C PRO A 105 -9.37 12.93 12.41
N ARG A 106 -9.50 14.15 12.92
CA ARG A 106 -10.43 15.18 12.45
C ARG A 106 -9.71 16.38 11.86
N THR A 107 -8.44 16.59 12.21
CA THR A 107 -7.57 17.62 11.64
C THR A 107 -6.30 17.02 11.05
N ASP A 108 -5.57 17.83 10.26
CA ASP A 108 -4.30 17.41 9.66
C ASP A 108 -3.22 17.16 10.73
N GLU A 109 -3.22 17.95 11.80
CA GLU A 109 -2.32 17.76 12.95
C GLU A 109 -2.58 16.42 13.64
N GLU A 110 -3.86 16.09 13.88
CA GLU A 110 -4.24 14.81 14.46
C GLU A 110 -3.86 13.64 13.55
N TYR A 111 -4.04 13.79 12.23
CA TYR A 111 -3.63 12.78 11.26
C TYR A 111 -2.10 12.57 11.28
N VAL A 112 -1.31 13.63 11.28
CA VAL A 112 0.16 13.55 11.35
C VAL A 112 0.59 12.89 12.65
N ALA A 113 -0.01 13.27 13.78
CA ALA A 113 0.28 12.68 15.08
C ALA A 113 -0.07 11.19 15.13
N LEU A 114 -1.24 10.80 14.62
CA LEU A 114 -1.65 9.40 14.48
C LEU A 114 -0.66 8.63 13.61
N PHE A 115 -0.33 9.16 12.43
CA PHE A 115 0.59 8.50 11.51
C PHE A 115 1.98 8.32 12.14
N GLN A 116 2.54 9.35 12.78
CA GLN A 116 3.86 9.30 13.39
C GLN A 116 3.91 8.33 14.59
N SER A 117 2.93 8.38 15.48
CA SER A 117 2.86 7.52 16.67
C SER A 117 2.65 6.04 16.31
N GLU A 118 1.87 5.77 15.26
CA GLU A 118 1.49 4.39 14.87
C GLU A 118 2.43 3.77 13.81
N THR A 119 3.39 4.53 13.25
CA THR A 119 4.40 3.96 12.33
C THR A 119 5.26 2.85 12.95
N ARG A 120 5.28 2.70 14.29
CA ARG A 120 6.17 1.77 14.99
C ARG A 120 5.50 0.53 15.59
N ARG A 121 4.16 0.37 15.64
CA ARG A 121 3.54 -0.85 16.23
C ARG A 121 2.24 -1.30 15.53
N TRP A 122 2.23 -2.58 15.17
CA TRP A 122 1.15 -3.58 15.17
C TRP A 122 -0.33 -3.19 14.92
N GLY A 123 -0.95 -3.96 14.01
CA GLY A 123 -2.39 -4.13 13.88
C GLY A 123 -2.67 -5.24 12.87
N HIS A 124 -3.71 -6.04 13.09
CA HIS A 124 -4.14 -7.06 12.13
C HIS A 124 -4.40 -6.40 10.76
N ARG A 125 -4.09 -7.07 9.64
CA ARG A 125 -4.24 -6.48 8.28
C ARG A 125 -5.62 -5.85 8.04
N LYS A 126 -6.69 -6.48 8.56
CA LYS A 126 -8.08 -5.98 8.47
C LYS A 126 -8.31 -4.70 9.29
N THR A 127 -7.65 -4.54 10.42
CA THR A 127 -7.69 -3.31 11.24
C THR A 127 -7.12 -2.12 10.47
N ARG A 128 -5.95 -2.32 9.87
CA ARG A 128 -5.28 -1.28 9.09
C ARG A 128 -6.08 -0.91 7.85
N PHE A 129 -6.70 -1.91 7.22
CA PHE A 129 -7.64 -1.69 6.13
C PHE A 129 -8.84 -0.84 6.58
N PHE A 130 -9.49 -1.18 7.70
CA PHE A 130 -10.63 -0.43 8.22
C PHE A 130 -10.29 1.03 8.51
N LEU A 131 -9.24 1.31 9.29
CA LEU A 131 -8.83 2.68 9.60
C LEU A 131 -8.47 3.49 8.35
N ALA A 132 -7.73 2.87 7.42
CA ALA A 132 -7.36 3.51 6.17
C ALA A 132 -8.60 3.81 5.30
N ALA A 133 -9.60 2.93 5.29
CA ALA A 133 -10.86 3.16 4.59
C ALA A 133 -11.63 4.33 5.20
N GLN A 134 -11.70 4.43 6.53
CA GLN A 134 -12.35 5.54 7.23
C GLN A 134 -11.70 6.88 6.88
N ILE A 135 -10.37 6.96 6.93
CA ILE A 135 -9.64 8.18 6.60
C ILE A 135 -9.78 8.52 5.11
N ALA A 136 -9.58 7.55 4.21
CA ALA A 136 -9.65 7.81 2.78
C ALA A 136 -11.03 8.33 2.34
N ARG A 137 -12.11 7.77 2.89
CA ARG A 137 -13.48 8.12 2.51
C ARG A 137 -13.99 9.39 3.21
N PHE A 138 -13.66 9.60 4.49
CA PHE A 138 -14.39 10.55 5.34
C PHE A 138 -13.55 11.61 6.04
N PHE A 139 -12.22 11.54 5.98
CA PHE A 139 -11.38 12.55 6.62
C PHE A 139 -11.60 13.92 5.96
N PRO A 140 -11.91 14.98 6.75
CA PRO A 140 -12.24 16.29 6.20
C PRO A 140 -11.01 17.16 5.87
N GLY A 141 -9.81 16.75 6.29
CA GLY A 141 -8.58 17.52 6.08
C GLY A 141 -7.98 17.38 4.68
N ALA A 142 -6.66 17.56 4.60
CA ALA A 142 -5.93 17.69 3.35
C ALA A 142 -6.06 16.45 2.42
N PRO A 143 -6.21 16.66 1.11
CA PRO A 143 -6.40 15.56 0.15
C PRO A 143 -5.23 14.57 0.11
N GLU A 144 -3.99 15.01 0.33
CA GLU A 144 -2.83 14.14 0.38
C GLU A 144 -2.90 13.09 1.51
N HIS A 145 -3.54 13.41 2.62
CA HIS A 145 -3.72 12.48 3.75
C HIS A 145 -4.73 11.39 3.38
N ARG A 146 -5.81 11.78 2.70
CA ARG A 146 -6.79 10.84 2.15
C ARG A 146 -6.17 9.92 1.10
N ILE A 147 -5.31 10.46 0.23
CA ILE A 147 -4.57 9.65 -0.75
C ILE A 147 -3.61 8.69 -0.05
N GLY A 148 -2.85 9.17 0.95
CA GLY A 148 -1.98 8.33 1.77
C GLY A 148 -2.73 7.16 2.41
N ALA A 149 -3.92 7.44 2.96
CA ALA A 149 -4.81 6.42 3.49
C ALA A 149 -5.33 5.46 2.40
N ALA A 150 -5.72 5.94 1.22
CA ALA A 150 -6.14 5.10 0.09
C ALA A 150 -5.02 4.14 -0.36
N LEU A 151 -3.76 4.59 -0.36
CA LEU A 151 -2.61 3.73 -0.64
C LEU A 151 -2.47 2.62 0.42
N VAL A 152 -2.59 2.96 1.71
CA VAL A 152 -2.54 1.97 2.80
C VAL A 152 -3.70 0.98 2.67
N MET A 153 -4.92 1.46 2.43
CA MET A 153 -6.11 0.63 2.23
C MET A 153 -5.89 -0.37 1.09
N GLY A 154 -5.38 0.07 -0.06
CA GLY A 154 -5.15 -0.80 -1.20
C GLY A 154 -4.06 -1.85 -0.98
N TYR A 155 -2.93 -1.50 -0.37
CA TYR A 155 -1.92 -2.52 -0.02
C TYR A 155 -2.47 -3.53 0.99
N LYS A 156 -3.25 -3.09 1.99
CA LYS A 156 -3.86 -4.00 2.96
C LYS A 156 -4.95 -4.88 2.35
N ALA A 157 -5.71 -4.37 1.39
CA ALA A 157 -6.66 -5.17 0.63
C ALA A 157 -5.95 -6.29 -0.17
N ALA A 158 -4.84 -5.97 -0.84
CA ALA A 158 -4.02 -6.97 -1.54
C ALA A 158 -3.44 -8.03 -0.59
N GLU A 159 -3.06 -7.66 0.65
CA GLU A 159 -2.63 -8.60 1.68
C GLU A 159 -3.76 -9.50 2.22
N ILE A 160 -4.99 -8.99 2.25
CA ILE A 160 -6.18 -9.72 2.71
C ILE A 160 -6.64 -10.71 1.63
N GLY A 161 -6.68 -10.29 0.37
CA GLY A 161 -7.02 -11.15 -0.78
C GLY A 161 -8.50 -11.50 -0.92
N GLU A 162 -9.38 -10.95 -0.08
CA GLU A 162 -10.83 -11.16 -0.17
C GLU A 162 -11.42 -10.28 -1.30
N ARG A 163 -12.24 -10.87 -2.18
CA ARG A 163 -12.72 -10.19 -3.41
C ARG A 163 -13.42 -8.87 -3.13
N ASP A 164 -14.35 -8.83 -2.18
CA ASP A 164 -15.12 -7.62 -1.87
C ASP A 164 -14.23 -6.51 -1.29
N VAL A 165 -13.23 -6.88 -0.50
CA VAL A 165 -12.22 -5.98 0.06
C VAL A 165 -11.35 -5.38 -1.05
N LEU A 166 -10.95 -6.18 -2.04
CA LEU A 166 -10.19 -5.73 -3.21
C LEU A 166 -11.01 -4.76 -4.08
N LEU A 167 -12.28 -5.07 -4.33
CA LEU A 167 -13.17 -4.21 -5.13
C LEU A 167 -13.44 -2.87 -4.43
N ALA A 168 -13.72 -2.88 -3.13
CA ALA A 168 -13.90 -1.67 -2.35
C ALA A 168 -12.63 -0.79 -2.32
N ALA A 169 -11.44 -1.40 -2.28
CA ALA A 169 -10.18 -0.68 -2.37
C ALA A 169 -9.93 -0.11 -3.77
N LEU A 170 -10.33 -0.81 -4.83
CA LEU A 170 -10.17 -0.38 -6.21
C LEU A 170 -11.07 0.84 -6.51
N GLU A 171 -12.30 0.85 -5.98
CA GLU A 171 -13.21 2.01 -6.02
C GLU A 171 -12.56 3.25 -5.38
N VAL A 172 -12.07 3.12 -4.13
CA VAL A 172 -11.42 4.22 -3.41
C VAL A 172 -10.12 4.67 -4.10
N ASN A 173 -9.33 3.74 -4.63
CA ASN A 173 -8.14 4.07 -5.42
C ASN A 173 -8.50 4.88 -6.68
N GLY A 174 -9.59 4.53 -7.36
CA GLY A 174 -10.13 5.30 -8.49
C GLY A 174 -10.53 6.72 -8.10
N ALA A 175 -11.26 6.87 -7.00
CA ALA A 175 -11.61 8.19 -6.46
C ALA A 175 -10.36 9.01 -6.07
N ALA A 176 -9.35 8.36 -5.48
CA ALA A 176 -8.10 8.99 -5.05
C ALA A 176 -7.28 9.57 -6.20
N LEU A 177 -7.32 8.97 -7.40
CA LEU A 177 -6.72 9.55 -8.60
C LEU A 177 -7.35 10.91 -8.95
N GLY A 178 -8.64 11.10 -8.68
CA GLY A 178 -9.34 12.38 -8.84
C GLY A 178 -8.93 13.44 -7.82
N TRP A 179 -8.37 13.05 -6.67
CA TRP A 179 -7.92 13.97 -5.61
C TRP A 179 -6.52 14.55 -5.86
N LEU A 180 -5.83 14.11 -6.91
CA LEU A 180 -4.47 14.57 -7.23
C LEU A 180 -4.42 15.98 -7.82
N ALA A 181 -5.49 16.43 -8.49
CA ALA A 181 -5.53 17.70 -9.21
C ALA A 181 -5.08 18.94 -8.38
N PRO A 182 -5.53 19.14 -7.12
CA PRO A 182 -5.12 20.30 -6.32
C PRO A 182 -3.67 20.22 -5.79
N LEU A 183 -2.97 19.10 -5.93
CA LEU A 183 -1.64 18.92 -5.34
C LEU A 183 -0.53 19.53 -6.19
N GLY A 184 0.47 20.09 -5.51
CA GLY A 184 1.65 20.67 -6.12
C GLY A 184 2.71 19.65 -6.54
N LEU A 185 3.76 20.17 -7.18
CA LEU A 185 4.99 19.46 -7.52
C LEU A 185 6.08 19.89 -6.52
N ASP A 186 6.20 19.19 -5.40
CA ASP A 186 7.27 19.42 -4.40
C ASP A 186 8.18 18.19 -4.25
N TRP A 187 9.24 18.26 -3.44
CA TRP A 187 10.13 17.11 -3.24
C TRP A 187 9.66 16.15 -2.15
N HIS A 188 8.46 16.36 -1.59
CA HIS A 188 7.97 15.58 -0.48
C HIS A 188 7.16 14.38 -1.01
N PRO A 189 7.57 13.12 -0.77
CA PRO A 189 6.92 11.95 -1.39
C PRO A 189 5.43 11.83 -1.05
N ARG A 190 4.97 12.44 0.05
CA ARG A 190 3.56 12.39 0.47
C ARG A 190 2.70 13.55 0.00
N ARG A 191 3.27 14.55 -0.66
CA ARG A 191 2.53 15.73 -1.16
C ARG A 191 2.78 15.98 -2.64
N ASN A 192 3.88 15.46 -3.17
CA ASN A 192 4.18 15.48 -4.59
C ASN A 192 3.12 14.70 -5.38
N ARG A 193 2.40 15.43 -6.24
CA ARG A 193 1.36 14.88 -7.10
C ARG A 193 1.83 13.69 -7.94
N GLU A 194 3.01 13.77 -8.56
CA GLU A 194 3.52 12.72 -9.46
C GLU A 194 3.87 11.43 -8.70
N HIS A 195 4.45 11.57 -7.51
CA HIS A 195 4.77 10.45 -6.64
C HIS A 195 3.52 9.72 -6.18
N LEU A 196 2.53 10.48 -5.73
CA LEU A 196 1.26 9.92 -5.30
C LEU A 196 0.53 9.27 -6.47
N GLU A 197 0.60 9.85 -7.67
CA GLU A 197 0.02 9.29 -8.89
C GLU A 197 0.65 7.93 -9.26
N ILE A 198 1.98 7.85 -9.34
CA ILE A 198 2.68 6.59 -9.61
C ILE A 198 2.42 5.56 -8.49
N SER A 199 2.35 5.99 -7.24
CA SER A 199 2.04 5.11 -6.11
C SER A 199 0.61 4.59 -6.16
N LEU A 200 -0.36 5.41 -6.56
CA LEU A 200 -1.76 5.00 -6.72
C LEU A 200 -1.92 4.00 -7.86
N LEU A 201 -1.27 4.23 -9.00
CA LEU A 201 -1.21 3.26 -10.10
C LEU A 201 -0.51 1.97 -9.70
N THR A 202 0.52 2.07 -8.86
CA THR A 202 1.21 0.89 -8.31
C THR A 202 0.25 0.05 -7.48
N VAL A 203 -0.49 0.67 -6.56
CA VAL A 203 -1.52 -0.01 -5.76
C VAL A 203 -2.62 -0.60 -6.66
N ARG A 204 -3.05 0.16 -7.68
CA ARG A 204 -4.10 -0.28 -8.61
C ARG A 204 -3.75 -1.60 -9.30
N TRP A 205 -2.54 -1.72 -9.84
CA TRP A 205 -2.15 -2.97 -10.51
C TRP A 205 -2.01 -4.12 -9.52
N HIS A 206 -1.61 -3.88 -8.26
CA HIS A 206 -1.60 -4.92 -7.23
C HIS A 206 -3.02 -5.44 -6.95
N LEU A 207 -4.01 -4.55 -6.85
CA LEU A 207 -5.41 -4.91 -6.63
C LEU A 207 -5.98 -5.70 -7.81
N GLN A 208 -5.75 -5.23 -9.04
CA GLN A 208 -6.18 -5.91 -10.27
C GLN A 208 -5.53 -7.31 -10.38
N LEU A 209 -4.25 -7.41 -10.04
CA LEU A 209 -3.52 -8.68 -10.06
C LEU A 209 -4.05 -9.65 -9.01
N ALA A 210 -4.37 -9.18 -7.80
CA ALA A 210 -5.00 -9.99 -6.77
C ALA A 210 -6.41 -10.46 -7.15
N LEU A 211 -7.13 -9.69 -7.98
CA LEU A 211 -8.42 -10.07 -8.56
C LEU A 211 -8.29 -11.06 -9.74
N GLY A 212 -7.08 -11.33 -10.22
CA GLY A 212 -6.82 -12.13 -11.41
C GLY A 212 -7.14 -11.43 -12.74
N ASP A 213 -7.27 -10.10 -12.73
CA ASP A 213 -7.56 -9.29 -13.92
C ASP A 213 -6.26 -8.84 -14.59
N GLU A 214 -5.59 -9.79 -15.25
CA GLU A 214 -4.32 -9.54 -15.92
C GLU A 214 -4.40 -8.46 -17.04
N PRO A 215 -5.44 -8.42 -17.89
CA PRO A 215 -5.60 -7.36 -18.88
C PRO A 215 -5.61 -5.96 -18.24
N ALA A 216 -6.36 -5.77 -17.15
CA ALA A 216 -6.40 -4.50 -16.46
C ALA A 216 -5.07 -4.18 -15.75
N THR A 217 -4.39 -5.18 -15.19
CA THR A 217 -3.03 -5.04 -14.63
C THR A 217 -2.06 -4.54 -15.70
N ARG A 218 -2.03 -5.15 -16.90
CA ARG A 218 -1.16 -4.73 -18.01
C ARG A 218 -1.49 -3.31 -18.47
N ALA A 219 -2.76 -2.97 -18.62
CA ALA A 219 -3.18 -1.62 -19.01
C ALA A 219 -2.68 -0.57 -18.00
N THR A 220 -2.81 -0.82 -16.69
CA THR A 220 -2.29 0.05 -15.64
C THR A 220 -0.76 0.18 -15.70
N LEU A 221 -0.05 -0.93 -15.91
CA LEU A 221 1.43 -0.92 -16.00
C LEU A 221 1.95 -0.14 -17.22
N ARG A 222 1.25 -0.21 -18.37
CA ARG A 222 1.56 0.61 -19.55
C ARG A 222 1.32 2.11 -19.28
N SER A 223 0.18 2.45 -18.69
CA SER A 223 -0.11 3.83 -18.30
C SER A 223 0.95 4.37 -17.32
N LEU A 224 1.43 3.53 -16.40
CA LEU A 224 2.51 3.87 -15.49
C LEU A 224 3.83 4.13 -16.24
N LEU A 225 4.19 3.28 -17.22
CA LEU A 225 5.36 3.50 -18.07
C LEU A 225 5.29 4.85 -18.79
N GLU A 226 4.20 5.13 -19.49
CA GLU A 226 3.97 6.41 -20.20
C GLU A 226 4.14 7.60 -19.25
N ARG A 227 3.52 7.51 -18.08
CA ARG A 227 3.59 8.54 -17.04
C ARG A 227 4.99 8.69 -16.46
N CYS A 228 5.79 7.64 -16.39
CA CYS A 228 7.18 7.74 -15.95
C CYS A 228 8.06 8.46 -16.98
N GLN A 229 7.70 8.53 -18.27
CA GLN A 229 8.55 9.18 -19.28
C GLN A 229 8.56 10.71 -19.18
N ALA A 230 7.52 11.30 -18.58
CA ALA A 230 7.27 12.74 -18.58
C ALA A 230 7.64 13.46 -17.27
N ARG A 231 8.51 12.89 -16.42
CA ARG A 231 8.69 13.34 -15.03
C ARG A 231 9.89 14.24 -14.81
N ALA A 232 9.72 15.16 -13.86
CA ALA A 232 10.71 16.18 -13.50
C ALA A 232 11.77 15.68 -12.51
N SER A 233 11.44 14.68 -11.68
CA SER A 233 12.40 14.02 -10.76
C SER A 233 12.04 12.56 -10.57
N TYR A 234 13.07 11.72 -10.48
CA TYR A 234 12.93 10.29 -10.22
C TYR A 234 13.28 9.87 -8.81
N TRP A 235 13.92 10.74 -8.02
CA TRP A 235 14.37 10.43 -6.66
C TRP A 235 13.29 9.77 -5.80
N THR A 236 12.11 10.38 -5.72
CA THR A 236 11.01 9.83 -4.93
C THR A 236 10.21 8.77 -5.71
N LEU A 237 10.21 8.81 -7.04
CA LEU A 237 9.41 7.91 -7.88
C LEU A 237 10.01 6.52 -8.03
N ALA A 238 11.33 6.40 -7.94
CA ALA A 238 12.08 5.21 -8.29
C ALA A 238 11.56 3.94 -7.61
N TYR A 239 11.17 4.05 -6.33
CA TYR A 239 10.63 2.93 -5.57
C TYR A 239 9.42 2.29 -6.26
N SER A 240 8.40 3.09 -6.58
CA SER A 240 7.14 2.57 -7.12
C SER A 240 7.28 2.29 -8.63
N ALA A 241 8.04 3.13 -9.34
CA ALA A 241 8.28 2.99 -10.77
C ALA A 241 9.06 1.72 -11.11
N CYS A 242 10.24 1.50 -10.51
CA CYS A 242 11.11 0.37 -10.85
C CYS A 242 10.41 -0.97 -10.62
N LYS A 243 9.73 -1.11 -9.47
CA LYS A 243 8.96 -2.31 -9.13
C LYS A 243 7.83 -2.60 -10.13
N SER A 244 7.14 -1.56 -10.58
CA SER A 244 6.07 -1.71 -11.56
C SER A 244 6.63 -2.07 -12.94
N LEU A 245 7.69 -1.40 -13.38
CA LEU A 245 8.28 -1.59 -14.70
C LEU A 245 8.95 -2.96 -14.87
N VAL A 246 9.57 -3.52 -13.82
CA VAL A 246 10.16 -4.86 -13.90
C VAL A 246 9.08 -5.94 -14.14
N LEU A 247 7.95 -5.86 -13.43
CA LEU A 247 6.81 -6.76 -13.65
C LEU A 247 6.13 -6.49 -15.00
N GLY A 248 5.92 -5.22 -15.35
CA GLY A 248 5.33 -4.83 -16.64
C GLY A 248 6.10 -5.43 -17.81
N GLY A 249 7.43 -5.27 -17.82
CA GLY A 249 8.26 -5.85 -18.86
C GLY A 249 8.19 -7.38 -18.89
N TRP A 250 8.11 -8.04 -17.74
CA TRP A 250 7.96 -9.49 -17.66
C TRP A 250 6.63 -9.97 -18.25
N LEU A 251 5.52 -9.29 -17.93
CA LEU A 251 4.21 -9.60 -18.50
C LEU A 251 4.20 -9.37 -20.02
N GLU A 252 4.74 -8.26 -20.51
CA GLU A 252 4.82 -8.02 -21.96
C GLU A 252 5.66 -9.12 -22.67
N TRP A 253 6.81 -9.50 -22.11
CA TRP A 253 7.63 -10.57 -22.67
C TRP A 253 6.88 -11.90 -22.77
N ARG A 254 6.12 -12.27 -21.72
CA ARG A 254 5.34 -13.50 -21.71
C ARG A 254 4.25 -13.55 -22.78
N HIS A 255 3.72 -12.39 -23.16
CA HIS A 255 2.77 -12.22 -24.25
C HIS A 255 3.42 -12.14 -25.64
N GLY A 256 4.74 -12.31 -25.73
CA GLY A 256 5.48 -12.20 -26.99
C GLY A 256 5.86 -10.77 -27.38
N GLU A 257 5.48 -9.77 -26.57
CA GLU A 257 5.71 -8.34 -26.82
C GLU A 257 7.14 -7.92 -26.40
N SER A 258 8.15 -8.56 -26.98
CA SER A 258 9.56 -8.41 -26.58
C SER A 258 10.09 -6.97 -26.69
N GLY A 259 9.58 -6.18 -27.65
CA GLY A 259 9.94 -4.77 -27.81
C GLY A 259 9.47 -3.92 -26.61
N ARG A 260 8.21 -4.06 -26.21
CA ARG A 260 7.62 -3.37 -25.05
C ARG A 260 8.25 -3.85 -23.73
N ALA A 261 8.58 -5.13 -23.66
CA ALA A 261 9.30 -5.71 -22.52
C ALA A 261 10.67 -5.03 -22.33
N ARG A 262 11.45 -4.94 -23.42
CA ARG A 262 12.73 -4.24 -23.41
C ARG A 262 12.58 -2.78 -22.98
N GLU A 263 11.65 -2.03 -23.58
CA GLU A 263 11.42 -0.62 -23.24
C GLU A 263 11.14 -0.44 -21.74
N SER A 264 10.29 -1.29 -21.17
CA SER A 264 9.96 -1.25 -19.74
C SER A 264 11.19 -1.48 -18.86
N TRP A 265 12.01 -2.49 -19.18
CA TRP A 265 13.21 -2.81 -18.41
C TRP A 265 14.34 -1.79 -18.58
N GLU A 266 14.56 -1.27 -19.79
CA GLU A 266 15.52 -0.18 -20.03
C GLU A 266 15.11 1.07 -19.26
N ARG A 267 13.82 1.42 -19.28
CA ARG A 267 13.30 2.54 -18.50
C ARG A 267 13.45 2.32 -16.99
N CYS A 268 13.21 1.10 -16.50
CA CYS A 268 13.46 0.75 -15.09
C CYS A 268 14.91 1.04 -14.68
N VAL A 269 15.88 0.58 -15.48
CA VAL A 269 17.31 0.82 -15.20
C VAL A 269 17.66 2.30 -15.29
N ALA A 270 17.13 3.02 -16.28
CA ALA A 270 17.37 4.45 -16.45
C ALA A 270 16.86 5.26 -15.25
N ILE A 271 15.61 5.02 -14.83
CA ILE A 271 15.00 5.68 -13.67
C ILE A 271 15.83 5.48 -12.41
N PHE A 272 16.28 4.25 -12.13
CA PHE A 272 17.12 3.98 -10.98
C PHE A 272 18.43 4.76 -11.01
N LYS A 273 19.13 4.77 -12.16
CA LYS A 273 20.38 5.53 -12.33
C LYS A 273 20.18 7.02 -12.08
N THR A 274 19.14 7.60 -12.67
CA THR A 274 18.81 9.01 -12.48
C THR A 274 18.45 9.32 -11.03
N ALA A 275 17.67 8.47 -10.38
CA ALA A 275 17.35 8.63 -8.96
C ALA A 275 18.60 8.60 -8.07
N VAL A 276 19.57 7.71 -8.33
CA VAL A 276 20.86 7.70 -7.59
C VAL A 276 21.65 8.99 -7.82
N GLN A 277 21.59 9.59 -9.00
CA GLN A 277 22.26 10.87 -9.30
C GLN A 277 21.57 12.06 -8.61
N GLU A 278 20.24 12.03 -8.49
CA GLU A 278 19.43 13.03 -7.79
C GLU A 278 19.45 12.86 -6.26
N ALA A 279 20.12 11.82 -5.75
CA ALA A 279 20.10 11.47 -4.34
C ALA A 279 20.69 12.58 -3.47
N ASP A 280 19.86 13.13 -2.57
CA ASP A 280 20.29 14.08 -1.55
C ASP A 280 20.89 13.31 -0.35
N PRO A 281 22.21 13.42 -0.09
CA PRO A 281 22.87 12.73 1.01
C PRO A 281 22.31 13.08 2.40
N ALA A 282 21.68 14.26 2.55
CA ALA A 282 21.07 14.68 3.81
C ALA A 282 19.78 13.90 4.14
N ARG A 283 19.22 13.12 3.20
CA ARG A 283 17.94 12.42 3.34
C ARG A 283 18.11 10.90 3.50
N ALA A 284 18.85 10.49 4.53
CA ALA A 284 19.19 9.09 4.82
C ALA A 284 18.00 8.10 4.83
N VAL A 285 16.78 8.54 5.20
CA VAL A 285 15.57 7.68 5.22
C VAL A 285 15.22 7.15 3.82
N LEU A 286 15.55 7.91 2.77
CA LEU A 286 15.25 7.55 1.37
C LEU A 286 16.27 6.57 0.77
N PHE A 287 17.41 6.35 1.44
CA PHE A 287 18.39 5.33 1.05
C PHE A 287 17.81 3.90 1.08
N LYS A 288 16.90 3.63 2.03
CA LYS A 288 16.18 2.36 2.09
C LYS A 288 15.27 2.17 0.87
N GLU A 289 14.64 3.24 0.40
CA GLU A 289 13.77 3.19 -0.79
C GLU A 289 14.57 2.97 -2.08
N LEU A 290 15.77 3.57 -2.18
CA LEU A 290 16.71 3.27 -3.25
C LEU A 290 17.18 1.82 -3.25
N SER A 291 17.42 1.24 -2.08
CA SER A 291 17.90 -0.15 -1.99
C SER A 291 16.90 -1.14 -2.60
N VAL A 292 15.60 -0.91 -2.41
CA VAL A 292 14.55 -1.71 -3.05
C VAL A 292 14.46 -1.41 -4.55
N SER A 293 14.64 -0.16 -4.96
CA SER A 293 14.68 0.22 -6.37
C SER A 293 15.86 -0.43 -7.12
N HIS A 294 17.00 -0.57 -6.44
CA HIS A 294 18.19 -1.23 -6.97
C HIS A 294 17.93 -2.70 -7.29
N GLU A 295 17.25 -3.43 -6.42
CA GLU A 295 16.89 -4.83 -6.66
C GLU A 295 15.98 -4.98 -7.89
N ALA A 296 14.97 -4.12 -8.04
CA ALA A 296 14.11 -4.10 -9.21
C ALA A 296 14.89 -3.80 -10.51
N ALA A 297 15.80 -2.80 -10.47
CA ALA A 297 16.66 -2.47 -11.59
C ALA A 297 17.65 -3.60 -11.93
N HIS A 298 18.15 -4.33 -10.91
CA HIS A 298 19.00 -5.50 -11.11
C HIS A 298 18.26 -6.60 -11.88
N PHE A 299 17.03 -6.94 -11.47
CA PHE A 299 16.21 -7.93 -12.16
C PHE A 299 15.83 -7.48 -13.57
N ALA A 300 15.54 -6.19 -13.79
CA ALA A 300 15.36 -5.65 -15.14
C ALA A 300 16.61 -5.87 -16.01
N GLY A 301 17.82 -5.65 -15.47
CA GLY A 301 19.08 -5.94 -16.15
C GLY A 301 19.31 -7.44 -16.45
N LEU A 302 18.89 -8.34 -15.55
CA LEU A 302 18.89 -9.78 -15.82
C LEU A 302 17.94 -10.14 -16.97
N CYS A 303 16.74 -9.58 -16.97
CA CYS A 303 15.75 -9.79 -18.03
C CYS A 303 16.25 -9.30 -19.39
N LEU A 304 16.90 -8.13 -19.45
CA LEU A 304 17.54 -7.63 -20.67
C LEU A 304 18.65 -8.55 -21.19
N ARG A 305 19.46 -9.11 -20.30
CA ARG A 305 20.50 -10.10 -20.66
C ARG A 305 19.89 -11.40 -21.19
N ALA A 306 18.84 -11.89 -20.55
CA ALA A 306 18.09 -13.07 -21.00
C ALA A 306 17.47 -12.85 -22.39
N LEU A 307 16.90 -11.66 -22.63
CA LEU A 307 16.33 -11.31 -23.92
C LEU A 307 17.40 -11.23 -25.04
N ALA A 308 18.59 -10.69 -24.74
CA ALA A 308 19.68 -10.58 -25.70
C ALA A 308 20.41 -11.91 -25.97
N ARG A 309 20.50 -12.80 -24.96
CA ARG A 309 21.28 -14.04 -25.01
C ARG A 309 20.53 -15.20 -24.32
N PRO A 310 19.39 -15.65 -24.86
CA PRO A 310 18.51 -16.62 -24.18
C PRO A 310 19.15 -18.00 -23.96
N ARG A 311 20.18 -18.36 -24.74
CA ARG A 311 20.92 -19.62 -24.56
C ARG A 311 21.84 -19.62 -23.32
N HIS A 312 22.29 -18.44 -22.89
CA HIS A 312 23.26 -18.30 -21.80
C HIS A 312 22.63 -17.77 -20.52
N HIS A 313 21.50 -17.08 -20.64
CA HIS A 313 20.80 -16.45 -19.52
C HIS A 313 19.32 -16.82 -19.59
N PRO A 314 18.83 -17.70 -18.70
CA PRO A 314 17.41 -17.96 -18.62
C PRO A 314 16.68 -16.72 -18.11
N MET A 315 15.43 -16.54 -18.54
CA MET A 315 14.57 -15.48 -17.99
C MET A 315 14.31 -15.76 -16.50
N PRO A 316 14.38 -14.75 -15.62
CA PRO A 316 14.01 -14.93 -14.23
C PRO A 316 12.57 -15.48 -14.08
N PRO A 317 12.34 -16.42 -13.15
CA PRO A 317 11.02 -16.97 -12.88
C PRO A 317 10.08 -15.91 -12.30
N LEU A 318 8.78 -16.10 -12.49
CA LEU A 318 7.75 -15.15 -12.07
C LEU A 318 7.80 -14.88 -10.56
N GLU A 319 8.07 -15.91 -9.77
CA GLU A 319 8.10 -15.84 -8.31
C GLU A 319 9.15 -14.83 -7.84
N GLN A 320 10.35 -14.86 -8.44
CA GLN A 320 11.41 -13.89 -8.15
C GLN A 320 11.06 -12.47 -8.63
N ILE A 321 10.36 -12.36 -9.76
CA ILE A 321 9.89 -11.06 -10.24
C ILE A 321 8.82 -10.49 -9.30
N LEU A 322 7.89 -11.31 -8.81
CA LEU A 322 6.88 -10.91 -7.82
C LEU A 322 7.52 -10.61 -6.46
N ASP A 323 8.60 -11.30 -6.09
CA ASP A 323 9.36 -11.02 -4.88
C ASP A 323 9.85 -9.58 -4.84
N VAL A 324 10.38 -9.12 -5.97
CA VAL A 324 10.97 -7.79 -6.09
C VAL A 324 9.92 -6.73 -6.47
N ALA A 325 8.90 -7.08 -7.25
CA ALA A 325 7.89 -6.14 -7.73
C ALA A 325 6.79 -5.84 -6.71
N THR A 326 6.39 -6.81 -5.89
CA THR A 326 5.22 -6.63 -5.02
C THR A 326 5.58 -6.12 -3.63
N ARG A 327 4.65 -5.43 -2.95
CA ARG A 327 4.74 -5.12 -1.50
C ARG A 327 3.99 -6.12 -0.62
N VAL A 328 3.41 -7.15 -1.24
CA VAL A 328 2.54 -8.14 -0.60
C VAL A 328 3.41 -9.25 -0.01
N PRO A 329 3.17 -9.71 1.23
CA PRO A 329 3.99 -10.74 1.85
C PRO A 329 3.79 -12.10 1.15
N PRO A 330 4.75 -13.03 1.26
CA PRO A 330 4.75 -14.32 0.57
C PRO A 330 3.41 -15.08 0.55
N PRO A 331 2.70 -15.25 1.68
CA PRO A 331 1.46 -16.04 1.71
C PRO A 331 0.36 -15.47 0.81
N SER A 332 0.33 -14.14 0.62
CA SER A 332 -0.69 -13.47 -0.18
C SER A 332 -0.27 -13.30 -1.65
N ARG A 333 0.96 -13.67 -2.02
CA ARG A 333 1.44 -13.60 -3.42
C ARG A 333 1.16 -14.88 -4.22
N ALA A 334 1.09 -16.04 -3.56
CA ALA A 334 0.83 -17.30 -4.26
C ALA A 334 -0.46 -17.28 -5.11
N PRO A 335 -1.59 -16.71 -4.63
CA PRO A 335 -2.78 -16.54 -5.47
C PRO A 335 -2.56 -15.61 -6.66
N MET A 336 -1.76 -14.54 -6.51
CA MET A 336 -1.42 -13.62 -7.61
C MET A 336 -0.61 -14.33 -8.71
N ALA A 337 0.40 -15.12 -8.30
CA ALA A 337 1.21 -15.91 -9.22
C ALA A 337 0.36 -16.94 -9.97
N ALA A 338 -0.51 -17.66 -9.25
CA ALA A 338 -1.43 -18.63 -9.82
C ALA A 338 -2.37 -17.99 -10.85
N ALA A 339 -2.90 -16.79 -10.57
CA ALA A 339 -3.77 -16.07 -11.48
C ALA A 339 -3.07 -15.71 -12.80
N ILE A 340 -1.85 -15.17 -12.75
CA ILE A 340 -1.05 -14.89 -13.96
C ILE A 340 -0.83 -16.18 -14.74
N LEU A 341 -0.38 -17.25 -14.08
CA LEU A 341 -0.09 -18.51 -14.76
C LEU A 341 -1.33 -19.16 -15.39
N ALA A 342 -2.50 -19.04 -14.75
CA ALA A 342 -3.77 -19.57 -15.26
C ALA A 342 -4.22 -18.86 -16.54
N VAL A 343 -4.17 -17.52 -16.59
CA VAL A 343 -4.50 -16.75 -17.80
C VAL A 343 -3.63 -17.19 -18.98
N HIS A 344 -2.33 -17.39 -18.74
CA HIS A 344 -1.41 -17.81 -19.78
C HIS A 344 -1.62 -19.25 -20.26
N ALA A 345 -2.03 -20.17 -19.37
CA ALA A 345 -2.36 -21.53 -19.75
C ALA A 345 -3.57 -21.54 -20.71
N SER A 346 -4.59 -20.75 -20.42
CA SER A 346 -5.78 -20.60 -21.28
C SER A 346 -5.45 -19.97 -22.63
N SER A 347 -4.70 -18.87 -22.67
CA SER A 347 -4.34 -18.20 -23.93
C SER A 347 -3.44 -19.05 -24.86
N ARG A 348 -2.69 -20.01 -24.30
CA ARG A 348 -1.95 -21.01 -25.10
C ARG A 348 -2.87 -22.09 -25.66
N ALA A 349 -3.85 -22.53 -24.88
CA ALA A 349 -4.84 -23.51 -25.34
C ALA A 349 -5.68 -22.95 -26.49
N ASP A 350 -6.03 -21.67 -26.43
CA ASP A 350 -6.81 -20.97 -27.45
C ASP A 350 -6.00 -20.52 -28.67
N GLY A 351 -4.70 -20.85 -28.74
CA GLY A 351 -3.81 -20.49 -29.84
C GLY A 351 -3.50 -18.98 -29.96
N GLN A 352 -3.92 -18.16 -29.01
CA GLN A 352 -3.70 -16.71 -29.00
C GLN A 352 -2.26 -16.33 -28.66
N ILE A 353 -1.56 -17.15 -27.87
CA ILE A 353 -0.14 -16.96 -27.56
C ILE A 353 0.66 -18.08 -28.22
N GLN A 354 1.25 -17.79 -29.38
CA GLN A 354 2.33 -18.64 -29.89
C GLN A 354 3.51 -18.49 -28.92
N ALA A 355 4.05 -19.62 -28.44
CA ALA A 355 5.34 -19.59 -27.76
C ALA A 355 6.32 -18.82 -28.64
N PRO A 356 7.12 -17.89 -28.09
CA PRO A 356 8.05 -17.10 -28.89
C PRO A 356 8.87 -18.07 -29.73
N ARG A 357 8.68 -18.02 -31.06
CA ARG A 357 9.43 -18.87 -31.97
C ARG A 357 10.89 -18.55 -31.74
N PRO A 358 11.76 -19.54 -31.44
CA PRO A 358 13.17 -19.28 -31.29
C PRO A 358 13.75 -19.01 -32.68
N ARG A 359 13.59 -17.78 -33.19
CA ARG A 359 14.30 -17.10 -34.29
C ARG A 359 13.39 -16.08 -34.98
N GLU A 360 13.39 -14.86 -34.45
CA GLU A 360 13.78 -13.72 -35.27
C GLU A 360 14.90 -13.05 -34.48
N ALA A 361 16.15 -13.35 -34.87
CA ALA A 361 17.28 -12.63 -34.32
C ALA A 361 17.07 -11.16 -34.68
N LEU A 362 16.89 -10.32 -33.66
CA LEU A 362 16.96 -8.88 -33.84
C LEU A 362 18.20 -8.56 -34.68
N PRO A 363 18.09 -7.70 -35.71
CA PRO A 363 19.25 -7.30 -36.48
C PRO A 363 20.31 -6.76 -35.51
N PRO A 364 21.59 -7.09 -35.72
CA PRO A 364 22.65 -6.59 -34.86
C PRO A 364 22.55 -5.07 -34.81
N GLY A 365 22.34 -4.52 -33.61
CA GLY A 365 22.39 -3.09 -33.40
C GLY A 365 23.71 -2.53 -33.93
N PRO A 366 23.76 -1.24 -34.34
CA PRO A 366 24.97 -0.63 -34.87
C PRO A 366 26.11 -0.87 -33.88
N ARG A 367 27.19 -1.48 -34.39
CA ARG A 367 28.43 -1.67 -33.62
C ARG A 367 28.99 -0.27 -33.36
N VAL A 368 28.74 0.26 -32.17
CA VAL A 368 29.47 1.41 -31.65
C VAL A 368 30.91 0.93 -31.50
N ARG A 369 31.80 1.36 -32.39
CA ARG A 369 33.24 1.19 -32.19
C ARG A 369 33.58 1.95 -30.91
N PRO A 370 34.30 1.35 -29.95
CA PRO A 370 34.84 2.12 -28.84
C PRO A 370 35.67 3.26 -29.44
N ALA A 371 35.37 4.50 -29.02
CA ALA A 371 36.22 5.63 -29.31
C ALA A 371 37.61 5.28 -28.78
N GLY A 372 38.60 5.26 -29.68
CA GLY A 372 39.98 4.95 -29.35
C GLY A 372 40.47 5.86 -28.24
N ASP A 373 41.34 5.29 -27.41
CA ASP A 373 42.00 5.92 -26.27
C ASP A 373 42.56 7.30 -26.64
N ALA A 374 41.82 8.35 -26.28
CA ALA A 374 42.39 9.68 -26.15
C ALA A 374 43.14 9.70 -24.82
N MET A 375 44.46 9.51 -24.89
CA MET A 375 45.36 9.76 -23.77
C MET A 375 45.12 11.18 -23.24
N ILE A 376 44.68 11.27 -21.99
CA ILE A 376 44.70 12.53 -21.25
C ILE A 376 46.16 12.80 -20.88
N ALA A 377 46.80 13.72 -21.60
CA ALA A 377 48.08 14.29 -21.21
C ALA A 377 47.86 15.15 -19.95
N VAL A 378 48.40 14.70 -18.82
CA VAL A 378 48.50 15.48 -17.59
C VAL A 378 49.65 16.47 -17.76
N ALA A 379 49.35 17.75 -17.86
CA ALA A 379 50.36 18.81 -17.80
C ALA A 379 50.91 18.93 -16.37
N PRO A 380 52.24 19.03 -16.17
CA PRO A 380 52.80 19.29 -14.85
C PRO A 380 52.57 20.76 -14.49
N GLN A 381 51.93 21.01 -13.34
CA GLN A 381 51.93 22.34 -12.73
C GLN A 381 53.32 22.60 -12.15
N ALA A 382 53.93 23.69 -12.61
CA ALA A 382 55.16 24.25 -12.07
C ALA A 382 54.81 25.33 -11.02
N VAL A 383 55.48 25.21 -9.87
CA VAL A 383 55.70 26.16 -8.76
C VAL A 383 54.49 26.84 -8.14
#